data_AF-A0A4R0Y9M9-F1
#
_entry.id   AF-A0A4R0Y9M9-F1
#
_cell.length_a   1.000
_cell.length_b   1.000
_cell.length_c   1.000
_cell.angle_alpha   90.00
_cell.angle_beta   90.00
_cell.angle_gamma   90.00
#
_symmetry.space_group_name_H-M   'P 1'
#
loop_
_entity.id
_entity.type
_entity.pdbx_description
1 polymer ?
#
loop_
_entity_poly.entity_id
_entity_poly.type
_entity_poly.pdbx_seq_one_letter_code
_entity_poly.pdbx_strand_id
1 'polypeptide(L)'
;MLKRETDIQAELRGAVQAEFRPLFAELQRFVDRRIAELSAELHASVQLADMTEERISRELAQVQERIARLVAVPTASTRNSGVELEAVVLATESAANTIMEAAEAIQDWIQRGERDPDAIETLAGRVNSIFEACSFQDVTGQRIRRAIQHLQQVESVLERFLPQDPARPRGPRVEVRTQLRTVAAPATAEDLAQAQIDALLNG
;
A
#
# COMPACT_ATOMS: atom_id res chain seq x y z
N MET A 1 52.62 -87.20 -12.16
CA MET A 1 51.55 -86.77 -11.23
C MET A 1 51.29 -85.27 -11.34
N LEU A 2 52.30 -84.41 -11.21
CA LEU A 2 52.17 -82.93 -11.32
C LEU A 2 51.49 -82.42 -12.60
N LYS A 3 51.81 -82.97 -13.79
CA LYS A 3 51.20 -82.53 -15.06
C LYS A 3 49.68 -82.74 -15.13
N ARG A 4 49.19 -83.80 -14.48
CA ARG A 4 47.76 -84.16 -14.46
C ARG A 4 46.98 -83.23 -13.52
N GLU A 5 47.60 -82.81 -12.43
CA GLU A 5 47.03 -81.87 -11.46
C GLU A 5 46.94 -80.45 -12.02
N THR A 6 47.95 -80.02 -12.77
CA THR A 6 47.92 -78.73 -13.49
C THR A 6 46.87 -78.68 -14.60
N ASP A 7 46.66 -79.77 -15.33
CA ASP A 7 45.60 -79.87 -16.35
C ASP A 7 44.20 -79.78 -15.71
N ILE A 8 43.98 -80.49 -14.60
CA ILE A 8 42.70 -80.44 -13.87
C ILE A 8 42.42 -79.04 -13.31
N GLN A 9 43.43 -78.33 -12.79
CA GLN A 9 43.25 -76.96 -12.33
C GLN A 9 42.95 -75.97 -13.46
N ALA A 10 43.56 -76.17 -14.64
CA ALA A 10 43.28 -75.35 -15.82
C ALA A 10 41.86 -75.60 -16.36
N GLU A 11 41.41 -76.85 -16.41
CA GLU A 11 40.04 -77.23 -16.76
C GLU A 11 39.03 -76.66 -15.78
N LEU A 12 39.26 -76.82 -14.47
CA LEU A 12 38.36 -76.30 -13.44
C LEU A 12 38.25 -74.77 -13.51
N ARG A 13 39.38 -74.06 -13.70
CA ARG A 13 39.36 -72.60 -13.89
C ARG A 13 38.63 -72.19 -15.16
N GLY A 14 38.80 -72.95 -16.24
CA GLY A 14 38.09 -72.74 -17.51
C GLY A 14 36.58 -72.92 -17.37
N ALA A 15 36.15 -73.99 -16.67
CA ALA A 15 34.74 -74.29 -16.41
C ALA A 15 34.09 -73.20 -15.53
N VAL A 16 34.74 -72.84 -14.42
CA VAL A 16 34.29 -71.75 -13.53
C VAL A 16 34.18 -70.43 -14.29
N GLN A 17 35.19 -70.07 -15.10
CA GLN A 17 35.11 -68.86 -15.92
C GLN A 17 34.00 -68.92 -16.97
N ALA A 18 33.77 -70.07 -17.60
CA ALA A 18 32.71 -70.24 -18.59
C ALA A 18 31.31 -70.07 -17.96
N GLU A 19 31.15 -70.49 -16.71
CA GLU A 19 29.88 -70.41 -15.97
C GLU A 19 29.61 -69.01 -15.40
N PHE A 20 30.61 -68.34 -14.82
CA PHE A 20 30.43 -67.00 -14.21
C PHE A 20 30.47 -65.84 -15.21
N ARG A 21 31.17 -65.98 -16.35
CA ARG A 21 31.25 -64.93 -17.36
C ARG A 21 29.88 -64.45 -17.88
N PRO A 22 28.90 -65.30 -18.21
CA PRO A 22 27.58 -64.83 -18.62
C PRO A 22 26.84 -64.07 -17.51
N LEU A 23 26.96 -64.52 -16.25
CA LEU A 23 26.37 -63.84 -15.08
C LEU A 23 26.95 -62.43 -14.89
N PHE A 24 28.28 -62.29 -14.98
CA PHE A 24 28.92 -60.97 -14.91
C PHE A 24 28.56 -60.08 -16.11
N ALA A 25 28.45 -60.64 -17.31
CA ALA A 25 28.03 -59.90 -18.49
C ALA A 25 26.57 -59.44 -18.40
N GLU A 26 25.70 -60.19 -17.72
CA GLU A 26 24.33 -59.78 -17.43
C GLU A 26 24.28 -58.68 -16.36
N LEU A 27 25.07 -58.81 -15.29
CA LEU A 27 25.18 -57.77 -14.27
C LEU A 27 25.71 -56.46 -14.85
N GLN A 28 26.75 -56.51 -15.69
CA GLN A 28 27.28 -55.34 -16.38
C GLN A 28 26.22 -54.67 -17.26
N ARG A 29 25.50 -55.44 -18.10
CA ARG A 29 24.40 -54.92 -18.91
C ARG A 29 23.29 -54.30 -18.07
N PHE A 30 22.96 -54.91 -16.93
CA PHE A 30 21.97 -54.37 -16.00
C PHE A 30 22.44 -53.04 -15.39
N VAL A 31 23.69 -52.97 -14.91
CA VAL A 31 24.28 -51.76 -14.33
C VAL A 31 24.35 -50.64 -15.37
N ASP A 32 24.81 -50.92 -16.59
CA ASP A 32 24.89 -49.94 -17.68
C ASP A 32 23.50 -49.37 -18.01
N ARG A 33 22.49 -50.23 -18.07
CA ARG A 33 21.10 -49.80 -18.26
C ARG A 33 20.61 -48.92 -17.13
N ARG A 34 20.87 -49.31 -15.87
CA ARG A 34 20.45 -48.53 -14.69
C ARG A 34 21.18 -47.19 -14.59
N ILE A 35 22.45 -47.13 -14.93
CA ILE A 35 23.21 -45.87 -15.00
C ILE A 35 22.61 -44.96 -16.08
N ALA A 36 22.29 -45.49 -17.26
CA ALA A 36 21.67 -44.70 -18.32
C ALA A 36 20.29 -44.16 -17.92
N GLU A 37 19.44 -45.00 -17.32
CA GLU A 37 18.12 -44.60 -16.82
C GLU A 37 18.22 -43.53 -15.73
N LEU A 38 19.06 -43.75 -14.71
CA LEU A 38 19.24 -42.80 -13.61
C LEU A 38 19.88 -41.49 -14.08
N SER A 39 20.81 -41.55 -15.04
CA SER A 39 21.41 -40.35 -15.64
C SER A 39 20.37 -39.52 -16.38
N ALA A 40 19.43 -40.16 -17.08
CA ALA A 40 18.35 -39.46 -17.77
C ALA A 40 17.36 -38.83 -16.77
N GLU A 41 16.98 -39.56 -15.72
CA GLU A 41 16.12 -39.05 -14.65
C GLU A 41 16.76 -37.87 -13.90
N LEU A 42 18.04 -37.99 -13.54
CA LEU A 42 18.80 -36.92 -12.87
C LEU A 42 18.87 -35.67 -13.76
N HIS A 43 19.18 -35.84 -15.05
CA HIS A 43 19.24 -34.72 -15.98
C HIS A 43 17.90 -33.99 -16.10
N ALA A 44 16.80 -34.72 -16.21
CA ALA A 44 15.46 -34.14 -16.22
C ALA A 44 15.13 -33.41 -14.91
N SER A 45 15.51 -33.98 -13.75
CA SER A 45 15.30 -33.33 -12.45
C SER A 45 16.10 -32.03 -12.29
N VAL A 46 17.34 -31.99 -12.77
CA VAL A 46 18.18 -30.78 -12.74
C VAL A 46 17.58 -29.70 -13.65
N GLN A 47 17.18 -30.07 -14.87
CA GLN A 47 16.51 -29.14 -15.78
C GLN A 47 15.25 -28.53 -15.19
N LEU A 48 14.41 -29.33 -14.52
CA LEU A 48 13.22 -28.82 -13.83
C LEU A 48 13.59 -27.87 -12.70
N ALA A 49 14.63 -28.19 -11.92
CA ALA A 49 15.10 -27.31 -10.85
C ALA A 49 15.57 -25.95 -11.40
N ASP A 50 16.39 -25.93 -12.45
CA ASP A 50 16.86 -24.71 -13.11
C ASP A 50 15.68 -23.87 -13.62
N MET A 51 14.70 -24.49 -14.29
CA MET A 51 13.50 -23.81 -14.76
C MET A 51 12.69 -23.19 -13.61
N THR A 52 12.61 -23.87 -12.46
CA THR A 52 11.93 -23.34 -11.28
C THR A 52 12.69 -22.18 -10.65
N GLU A 53 14.02 -22.25 -10.59
CA GLU A 53 14.87 -21.17 -10.08
C GLU A 53 14.74 -19.91 -10.92
N GLU A 54 14.76 -20.05 -12.25
CA GLU A 54 14.52 -18.93 -13.15
C GLU A 54 13.12 -18.33 -12.97
N ARG A 55 12.10 -19.17 -12.79
CA ARG A 55 10.72 -18.71 -12.56
C ARG A 55 10.62 -17.92 -11.26
N ILE A 56 11.18 -18.44 -10.17
CA ILE A 56 11.19 -17.76 -8.87
C ILE A 56 11.95 -16.43 -8.97
N SER A 57 13.09 -16.41 -9.66
CA SER A 57 13.87 -15.19 -9.85
C SER A 57 13.08 -14.13 -10.63
N ARG A 58 12.37 -14.53 -11.69
CA ARG A 58 11.47 -13.63 -12.44
C ARG A 58 10.31 -13.12 -11.59
N GLU A 59 9.67 -13.98 -10.81
CA GLU A 59 8.58 -13.57 -9.90
C GLU A 59 9.08 -12.62 -8.82
N LEU A 60 10.24 -12.89 -8.21
CA LEU A 60 10.85 -12.03 -7.21
C LEU A 60 11.21 -10.66 -7.78
N ALA A 61 11.78 -10.61 -9.00
CA ALA A 61 12.06 -9.35 -9.69
C ALA A 61 10.78 -8.53 -9.94
N GLN A 62 9.68 -9.18 -10.37
CA GLN A 62 8.39 -8.51 -10.54
C GLN A 62 7.83 -7.99 -9.20
N VAL A 63 7.96 -8.77 -8.12
CA VAL A 63 7.55 -8.33 -6.78
C VAL A 63 8.38 -7.13 -6.32
N GLN A 64 9.70 -7.17 -6.49
CA GLN A 64 10.59 -6.05 -6.18
C GLN A 64 10.21 -4.79 -6.98
N GLU A 65 9.89 -4.92 -8.27
CA GLU A 65 9.46 -3.78 -9.08
C GLU A 65 8.09 -3.22 -8.65
N ARG A 66 7.14 -4.08 -8.26
CA ARG A 66 5.85 -3.67 -7.68
C ARG A 66 6.05 -2.91 -6.36
N ILE A 67 6.92 -3.41 -5.48
CA ILE A 67 7.27 -2.74 -4.22
C ILE A 67 7.95 -1.40 -4.50
N ALA A 68 8.91 -1.35 -5.42
CA ALA A 68 9.58 -0.11 -5.80
C ALA A 68 8.59 0.94 -6.31
N ARG A 69 7.61 0.54 -7.14
CA ARG A 69 6.51 1.42 -7.58
C ARG A 69 5.63 1.90 -6.43
N LEU A 70 5.31 1.05 -5.47
CA LEU A 70 4.53 1.40 -4.28
C LEU A 70 5.29 2.38 -3.37
N VAL A 71 6.59 2.16 -3.17
CA VAL A 71 7.46 3.06 -2.38
C VAL A 71 7.71 4.39 -3.11
N ALA A 72 7.71 4.37 -4.45
CA ALA A 72 7.83 5.57 -5.28
C ALA A 72 6.51 6.35 -5.44
N VAL A 73 5.35 5.80 -5.04
CA VAL A 73 4.14 6.61 -4.84
C VAL A 73 4.54 7.73 -3.89
N PRO A 74 4.26 9.01 -4.21
CA PRO A 74 4.94 10.13 -3.57
C PRO A 74 4.77 10.03 -2.05
N THR A 75 5.84 9.65 -1.37
CA THR A 75 5.91 9.59 0.10
C THR A 75 5.61 10.94 0.72
N ALA A 76 5.78 12.02 -0.04
CA ALA A 76 5.30 13.36 0.26
C ALA A 76 3.77 13.41 0.45
N SER A 77 2.97 12.80 -0.42
CA SER A 77 1.51 12.83 -0.32
C SER A 77 0.96 12.05 0.87
N THR A 78 1.51 10.87 1.19
CA THR A 78 1.03 10.02 2.30
C THR A 78 1.51 10.46 3.67
N ARG A 79 2.77 10.92 3.80
CA ARG A 79 3.24 11.53 5.05
C ARG A 79 2.50 12.82 5.37
N ASN A 80 2.14 13.58 4.33
CA ASN A 80 1.41 14.82 4.54
C ASN A 80 -0.03 14.56 5.02
N SER A 81 -0.74 13.55 4.48
CA SER A 81 -2.15 13.32 4.87
C SER A 81 -2.36 13.06 6.36
N GLY A 82 -1.45 12.36 7.05
CA GLY A 82 -1.56 12.13 8.49
C GLY A 82 -1.35 13.41 9.31
N VAL A 83 -0.31 14.18 8.97
CA VAL A 83 0.01 15.46 9.62
C VAL A 83 -1.08 16.51 9.32
N GLU A 84 -1.61 16.54 8.10
CA GLU A 84 -2.74 17.39 7.72
C GLU A 84 -4.00 17.05 8.51
N LEU A 85 -4.28 15.75 8.76
CA LEU A 85 -5.42 15.35 9.57
C LEU A 85 -5.27 15.75 11.04
N GLU A 86 -4.06 15.62 11.61
CA GLU A 86 -3.78 16.05 12.98
C GLU A 86 -3.88 17.58 13.13
N ALA A 87 -3.32 18.33 12.18
CA ALA A 87 -3.46 19.79 12.15
C ALA A 87 -4.92 20.25 12.01
N VAL A 88 -5.72 19.50 11.24
CA VAL A 88 -7.17 19.71 11.14
C VAL A 88 -7.84 19.49 12.49
N VAL A 89 -7.55 18.38 13.20
CA VAL A 89 -8.17 18.09 14.51
C VAL A 89 -7.89 19.22 15.49
N LEU A 90 -6.63 19.64 15.59
CA LEU A 90 -6.22 20.77 16.43
C LEU A 90 -6.94 22.07 16.04
N ALA A 91 -7.05 22.37 14.74
CA ALA A 91 -7.77 23.55 14.27
C ALA A 91 -9.28 23.49 14.60
N THR A 92 -9.91 22.32 14.49
CA THR A 92 -11.31 22.14 14.86
C THR A 92 -11.55 22.28 16.36
N GLU A 93 -10.64 21.76 17.19
CA GLU A 93 -10.71 21.89 18.64
C GLU A 93 -10.55 23.35 19.08
N SER A 94 -9.57 24.05 18.51
CA SER A 94 -9.37 25.48 18.77
C SER A 94 -10.59 26.31 18.35
N ALA A 95 -11.15 26.07 17.16
CA ALA A 95 -12.33 26.80 16.69
C ALA A 95 -13.55 26.53 17.60
N ALA A 96 -13.76 25.28 18.01
CA ALA A 96 -14.85 24.93 18.93
C ALA A 96 -14.69 25.63 20.29
N ASN A 97 -13.47 25.68 20.84
CA ASN A 97 -13.20 26.35 22.10
C ASN A 97 -13.46 27.88 21.98
N THR A 98 -13.00 28.52 20.91
CA THR A 98 -13.27 29.95 20.66
C THR A 98 -14.75 30.26 20.52
N ILE A 99 -15.52 29.40 19.84
CA ILE A 99 -16.98 29.57 19.72
C ILE A 99 -17.64 29.46 21.09
N MET A 100 -17.23 28.50 21.92
CA MET A 100 -17.76 28.29 23.27
C MET A 100 -17.45 29.46 24.20
N GLU A 101 -16.19 29.92 24.24
CA GLU A 101 -15.77 31.07 25.03
C GLU A 101 -16.52 32.36 24.64
N ALA A 102 -16.69 32.59 23.33
CA ALA A 102 -17.45 33.73 22.85
C ALA A 102 -18.94 33.63 23.23
N ALA A 103 -19.55 32.44 23.13
CA ALA A 103 -20.93 32.22 23.53
C ALA A 103 -21.14 32.39 25.05
N GLU A 104 -20.22 31.89 25.87
CA GLU A 104 -20.24 32.08 27.32
C GLU A 104 -20.12 33.58 27.68
N ALA A 105 -19.20 34.31 27.05
CA ALA A 105 -19.05 35.75 27.27
C ALA A 105 -20.32 36.54 26.88
N ILE A 106 -21.00 36.12 25.79
CA ILE A 106 -22.29 36.70 25.39
C ILE A 106 -23.36 36.42 26.45
N GLN A 107 -23.44 35.19 26.95
CA GLN A 107 -24.41 34.81 27.97
C GLN A 107 -24.21 35.59 29.28
N ASP A 108 -22.95 35.73 29.72
CA ASP A 108 -22.56 36.54 30.87
C ASP A 108 -23.00 38.00 30.72
N TRP A 109 -22.77 38.59 29.54
CA TRP A 109 -23.19 39.96 29.23
C TRP A 109 -24.72 40.12 29.34
N ILE A 110 -25.49 39.16 28.79
CA ILE A 110 -26.96 39.16 28.89
C ILE A 110 -27.41 39.10 30.35
N GLN A 111 -26.76 38.27 31.17
CA GLN A 111 -27.10 38.12 32.60
C GLN A 111 -26.80 39.37 33.42
N ARG A 112 -25.72 40.09 33.11
CA ARG A 112 -25.36 41.35 33.77
C ARG A 112 -26.30 42.50 33.42
N GLY A 113 -27.02 42.40 32.30
CA GLY A 113 -27.99 43.41 31.87
C GLY A 113 -27.35 44.74 31.46
N GLU A 114 -26.07 44.73 31.06
CA GLU A 114 -25.35 45.90 30.59
C GLU A 114 -25.99 46.41 29.28
N ARG A 115 -26.31 47.71 29.21
CA ARG A 115 -26.94 48.34 28.03
C ARG A 115 -26.21 49.59 27.52
N ASP A 116 -25.00 49.81 28.00
CA ASP A 116 -24.15 50.90 27.54
C ASP A 116 -23.69 50.64 26.09
N PRO A 117 -23.64 51.67 25.21
CA PRO A 117 -22.98 51.60 23.90
C PRO A 117 -21.65 50.82 23.88
N ASP A 118 -20.76 51.02 24.86
CA ASP A 118 -19.46 50.33 24.92
C ASP A 118 -19.63 48.80 25.11
N ALA A 119 -20.69 48.41 25.82
CA ALA A 119 -21.03 47.02 26.07
C ALA A 119 -21.63 46.36 24.81
N ILE A 120 -22.34 47.12 23.98
CA ILE A 120 -22.85 46.67 22.68
C ILE A 120 -21.71 46.44 21.68
N GLU A 121 -20.69 47.29 21.66
CA GLU A 121 -19.51 47.11 20.81
C GLU A 121 -18.72 45.85 21.21
N THR A 122 -18.57 45.62 22.52
CA THR A 122 -17.95 44.39 23.05
C THR A 122 -18.72 43.14 22.61
N LEU A 123 -20.06 43.18 22.65
CA LEU A 123 -20.93 42.11 22.18
C LEU A 123 -20.75 41.83 20.68
N ALA A 124 -20.72 42.89 19.86
CA ALA A 124 -20.48 42.79 18.43
C ALA A 124 -19.12 42.12 18.12
N GLY A 125 -18.09 42.44 18.90
CA GLY A 125 -16.77 41.78 18.83
C GLY A 125 -16.84 40.27 19.10
N ARG A 126 -17.60 39.84 20.12
CA ARG A 126 -17.80 38.41 20.43
C ARG A 126 -18.52 37.66 19.32
N VAL A 127 -19.55 38.28 18.73
CA VAL A 127 -20.26 37.72 17.58
C VAL A 127 -19.33 37.61 16.36
N ASN A 128 -18.47 38.60 16.14
CA ASN A 128 -17.48 38.55 15.06
C ASN A 128 -16.45 37.41 15.28
N SER A 129 -15.99 37.19 16.51
CA SER A 129 -15.11 36.05 16.83
C SER A 129 -15.75 34.69 16.52
N ILE A 130 -17.07 34.55 16.72
CA ILE A 130 -17.81 33.33 16.33
C ILE A 130 -17.81 33.18 14.81
N PHE A 131 -18.07 34.25 14.05
CA PHE A 131 -18.07 34.20 12.58
C PHE A 131 -16.68 33.85 12.03
N GLU A 132 -15.63 34.44 12.58
CA GLU A 132 -14.25 34.13 12.20
C GLU A 132 -13.90 32.66 12.50
N ALA A 133 -14.21 32.17 13.71
CA ALA A 133 -13.95 30.77 14.08
C ALA A 133 -14.71 29.78 13.17
N CYS A 134 -15.98 30.06 12.85
CA CYS A 134 -16.77 29.26 11.91
C CYS A 134 -16.19 29.28 10.48
N SER A 135 -15.68 30.43 10.02
CA SER A 135 -15.04 30.55 8.71
C SER A 135 -13.76 29.72 8.62
N PHE A 136 -12.92 29.74 9.67
CA PHE A 136 -11.72 28.89 9.75
C PHE A 136 -12.05 27.39 9.83
N GLN A 137 -13.21 27.02 10.39
CA GLN A 137 -13.67 25.64 10.39
C GLN A 137 -14.01 25.13 8.96
N ASP A 138 -14.51 25.99 8.06
CA ASP A 138 -14.76 25.59 6.66
C ASP A 138 -13.45 25.25 5.91
N VAL A 139 -12.40 26.06 6.11
CA VAL A 139 -11.05 25.78 5.59
C VAL A 139 -10.56 24.42 6.09
N THR A 140 -10.84 24.11 7.35
CA THR A 140 -10.50 22.83 7.97
C THR A 140 -11.26 21.66 7.31
N GLY A 141 -12.55 21.84 6.99
CA GLY A 141 -13.33 20.88 6.20
C GLY A 141 -12.82 20.68 4.76
N GLN A 142 -12.28 21.72 4.13
CA GLN A 142 -11.59 21.60 2.83
C GLN A 142 -10.29 20.78 2.93
N ARG A 143 -9.51 20.97 4.00
CA ARG A 143 -8.27 20.19 4.25
C ARG A 143 -8.56 18.71 4.49
N ILE A 144 -9.59 18.37 5.29
CA ILE A 144 -10.05 16.98 5.46
C ILE A 144 -10.36 16.32 4.11
N ARG A 145 -11.09 17.01 3.23
CA ARG A 145 -11.44 16.49 1.90
C ARG A 145 -10.20 16.17 1.08
N ARG A 146 -9.22 17.07 1.05
CA ARG A 146 -7.94 16.85 0.34
C ARG A 146 -7.18 15.65 0.91
N ALA A 147 -7.09 15.54 2.23
CA ALA A 147 -6.42 14.40 2.87
C ALA A 147 -7.13 13.06 2.56
N ILE A 148 -8.46 13.01 2.60
CA ILE A 148 -9.24 11.83 2.24
C ILE A 148 -9.09 11.47 0.75
N GLN A 149 -9.10 12.46 -0.15
CA GLN A 149 -8.86 12.24 -1.58
C GLN A 149 -7.47 11.64 -1.83
N HIS A 150 -6.43 12.13 -1.15
CA HIS A 150 -5.09 11.55 -1.23
C HIS A 150 -5.05 10.10 -0.71
N LEU A 151 -5.71 9.80 0.41
CA LEU A 151 -5.78 8.44 0.94
C LEU A 151 -6.51 7.49 -0.03
N GLN A 152 -7.61 7.94 -0.64
CA GLN A 152 -8.34 7.17 -1.67
C GLN A 152 -7.51 6.94 -2.94
N GLN A 153 -6.65 7.89 -3.31
CA GLN A 153 -5.73 7.70 -4.43
C GLN A 153 -4.71 6.61 -4.12
N VAL A 154 -4.15 6.60 -2.90
CA VAL A 154 -3.23 5.55 -2.45
C VAL A 154 -3.93 4.19 -2.38
N GLU A 155 -5.17 4.14 -1.89
CA GLU A 155 -5.99 2.93 -1.89
C GLU A 155 -6.22 2.40 -3.32
N SER A 156 -6.58 3.26 -4.28
CA SER A 156 -6.77 2.85 -5.67
C SER A 156 -5.50 2.31 -6.32
N VAL A 157 -4.33 2.85 -5.96
CA VAL A 157 -3.04 2.32 -6.43
C VAL A 157 -2.78 0.94 -5.81
N LEU A 158 -3.03 0.76 -4.51
CA LEU A 158 -2.89 -0.53 -3.83
C LEU A 158 -3.83 -1.60 -4.41
N GLU A 159 -5.07 -1.25 -4.71
CA GLU A 159 -6.05 -2.16 -5.34
C GLU A 159 -5.57 -2.68 -6.70
N ARG A 160 -4.85 -1.88 -7.48
CA ARG A 160 -4.29 -2.31 -8.77
C ARG A 160 -3.13 -3.30 -8.64
N PHE A 161 -2.43 -3.29 -7.51
CA PHE A 161 -1.29 -4.17 -7.25
C PHE A 161 -1.66 -5.46 -6.53
N LEU A 162 -2.79 -5.49 -5.82
CA LEU A 162 -3.29 -6.67 -5.14
C LEU A 162 -4.06 -7.58 -6.12
N PRO A 163 -3.92 -8.91 -6.03
CA PRO A 163 -4.77 -9.83 -6.77
C PRO A 163 -6.23 -9.54 -6.41
N GLN A 164 -7.06 -9.36 -7.43
CA GLN A 164 -8.49 -9.07 -7.28
C GLN A 164 -9.16 -10.34 -6.73
N ASP A 165 -9.32 -10.42 -5.42
CA ASP A 165 -10.11 -11.45 -4.77
C ASP A 165 -11.59 -11.02 -4.80
N PRO A 166 -12.44 -11.67 -5.61
CA PRO A 166 -13.86 -11.33 -5.69
C PRO A 166 -14.61 -11.57 -4.37
N ALA A 167 -14.03 -12.30 -3.41
CA ALA A 167 -14.62 -12.55 -2.10
C ALA A 167 -14.22 -11.52 -1.03
N ARG A 168 -13.25 -10.63 -1.30
CA ARG A 168 -12.83 -9.62 -0.33
C ARG A 168 -13.86 -8.48 -0.30
N PRO A 169 -14.52 -8.22 0.84
CA PRO A 169 -15.43 -7.08 0.95
C PRO A 169 -14.64 -5.79 0.74
N ARG A 170 -15.03 -4.99 -0.27
CA ARG A 170 -14.52 -3.63 -0.42
C ARG A 170 -14.91 -2.83 0.81
N GLY A 171 -13.94 -2.17 1.44
CA GLY A 171 -14.19 -1.31 2.58
C GLY A 171 -15.18 -0.19 2.24
N PRO A 172 -15.86 0.41 3.25
CA PRO A 172 -16.76 1.51 3.00
C PRO A 172 -16.00 2.68 2.36
N ARG A 173 -16.39 3.05 1.14
CA ARG A 173 -15.84 4.22 0.46
C ARG A 173 -16.37 5.47 1.17
N VAL A 174 -15.49 6.21 1.84
CA VAL A 174 -15.87 7.40 2.58
C VAL A 174 -16.26 8.51 1.60
N GLU A 175 -17.56 8.75 1.42
CA GLU A 175 -18.07 9.94 0.73
C GLU A 175 -18.15 11.11 1.71
N VAL A 176 -17.28 12.11 1.55
CA VAL A 176 -17.34 13.35 2.32
C VAL A 176 -18.36 14.28 1.68
N ARG A 177 -19.62 14.20 2.10
CA ARG A 177 -20.69 15.13 1.67
C ARG A 177 -20.73 16.33 2.62
N THR A 178 -20.50 17.53 2.09
CA THR A 178 -20.69 18.77 2.86
C THR A 178 -22.06 19.33 2.49
N GLN A 179 -23.02 19.30 3.43
CA GLN A 179 -24.18 20.17 3.33
C GLN A 179 -23.73 21.56 3.78
N LEU A 180 -23.50 22.45 2.82
CA LEU A 180 -23.41 23.89 3.08
C LEU A 180 -24.76 24.33 3.66
N ARG A 181 -24.84 24.45 4.99
CA ARG A 181 -25.94 25.09 5.70
C ARG A 181 -25.54 26.54 6.00
N THR A 182 -25.27 27.30 4.95
CA THR A 182 -25.23 28.75 5.03
C THR A 182 -26.33 29.30 4.13
N VAL A 183 -27.01 30.33 4.63
CA VAL A 183 -28.09 31.01 3.93
C VAL A 183 -27.50 31.62 2.66
N ALA A 184 -27.96 31.14 1.50
CA ALA A 184 -27.60 31.57 0.14
C ALA A 184 -26.08 31.61 -0.17
N ALA A 185 -25.65 30.69 -1.02
CA ALA A 185 -24.32 30.73 -1.63
C ALA A 185 -24.09 32.06 -2.36
N PRO A 186 -22.92 32.72 -2.21
CA PRO A 186 -22.47 33.64 -3.24
C PRO A 186 -22.20 32.81 -4.49
N ALA A 187 -22.77 33.22 -5.62
CA ALA A 187 -22.49 32.62 -6.90
C ALA A 187 -20.98 32.59 -7.13
N THR A 188 -20.44 31.39 -7.33
CA THR A 188 -19.15 31.12 -7.98
C THR A 188 -18.03 32.10 -7.61
N ALA A 189 -17.27 31.79 -6.56
CA ALA A 189 -15.89 32.25 -6.48
C ALA A 189 -15.08 31.52 -7.56
N GLU A 190 -15.23 31.96 -8.82
CA GLU A 190 -14.14 31.84 -9.78
C GLU A 190 -12.97 32.60 -9.18
N ASP A 191 -11.81 31.94 -9.12
CA ASP A 191 -10.56 32.49 -8.63
C ASP A 191 -10.23 33.71 -9.51
N LEU A 192 -10.60 34.92 -9.05
CA LEU A 192 -10.38 36.14 -9.80
C LEU A 192 -8.87 36.29 -9.97
N ALA A 193 -8.42 36.20 -11.23
CA ALA A 193 -7.01 36.40 -11.53
C ALA A 193 -6.58 37.77 -10.99
N GLN A 194 -5.37 37.88 -10.45
CA GLN A 194 -4.83 39.11 -9.85
C GLN A 194 -5.02 40.36 -10.75
N ALA A 195 -4.96 40.18 -12.07
CA ALA A 195 -5.20 41.25 -13.04
C ALA A 195 -6.64 41.83 -13.02
N GLN A 196 -7.65 41.03 -12.62
CA GLN A 196 -9.03 41.48 -12.48
C GLN A 196 -9.25 42.22 -11.16
N ILE A 197 -8.49 41.87 -10.11
CA ILE A 197 -8.50 42.59 -8.83
C ILE A 197 -7.90 43.99 -9.01
N ASP A 198 -6.77 44.08 -9.73
CA ASP A 198 -6.07 45.35 -9.97
C ASP A 198 -6.89 46.30 -10.86
N ALA A 199 -7.73 45.77 -11.75
CA ALA A 199 -8.66 46.55 -12.56
C ALA A 199 -9.86 47.10 -11.76
N LEU A 200 -10.26 46.41 -10.69
CA LEU A 200 -11.38 46.81 -9.84
C LEU A 200 -10.99 47.91 -8.83
N LEU A 201 -9.72 47.96 -8.43
CA LEU A 201 -9.21 48.91 -7.44
C LEU A 201 -8.71 50.23 -8.04
N ASN A 202 -8.50 50.29 -9.36
CA ASN A 202 -7.98 51.47 -10.08
C ASN A 202 -8.99 52.09 -11.06
N GLY A 203 -10.29 51.79 -10.88
CA GLY A 203 -11.41 52.37 -11.63
C GLY A 203 -12.15 53.44 -10.84
#